data_AF-A0A3N0GLD4-F1
#
_entry.id   AF-A0A3N0GLD4-F1
#
_cell.length_a   1.000
_cell.length_b   1.000
_cell.length_c   1.000
_cell.angle_alpha   90.00
_cell.angle_beta   90.00
_cell.angle_gamma   90.00
#
_symmetry.space_group_name_H-M   'P 1'
#
loop_
_entity.id
_entity.type
_entity.pdbx_description
1 polymer ?
#
loop_
_entity_poly.entity_id
_entity_poly.type
_entity_poly.pdbx_seq_one_letter_code
_entity_poly.pdbx_strand_id
1 'polypeptide(L)'
;MGSTYRGRNESYTVVICKHRHATPVTFFHTGPTFLRNWVILPCVTISKRMAGAMTGILASTLLTVPLLATPAHAQTLAEDRPSVAPNVFFPAVARRAHDLKTPGKRPGTTIKAGCGTKVVAAHPGTAYVTNSPKSGPNLVTVVTSAGRTTTYYGFMKSTSVTNGQIVQAGQEIGRVGRAGSAAPSFCSLYFAVKNNFGKDANPTRWLARLVGKPLNTTSLFGNWGFVVASMNTLGASHTRYGGGYPTYDVRTPGQINLLNSYAVDVVGLQEFQRVQRDQFMAVSAGTFGIYPDDTTLNNPLDPFMVDNYAPTENSIIWRNSTMELVSTDYIRVPYFEGWRNMPVVLLRDRATGRTAYFINVHNPASGVGYGDQAMHRAQAIAIERQKIIDLRATGRPVFLTGDFNDRAPAFCGITSQMLAISPDSIPSMSCAMPKSNGIDWVFAAGGARFTRYARDWKPKNMKLTDHPIVWTRVHLSE
;
A
#
# COMPACT_ATOMS: atom_id res chain seq x y z
N MET A 1 18.66 29.12 -72.34
CA MET A 1 19.60 28.11 -71.80
C MET A 1 19.58 28.25 -70.29
N GLY A 2 18.85 27.36 -69.61
CA GLY A 2 18.68 27.36 -68.17
C GLY A 2 18.51 25.92 -67.73
N SER A 3 19.33 25.50 -66.77
CA SER A 3 19.34 24.17 -66.18
C SER A 3 18.16 23.97 -65.24
N THR A 4 17.59 22.77 -65.34
CA THR A 4 16.35 22.22 -64.81
C THR A 4 16.27 22.07 -63.28
N TYR A 5 15.08 22.32 -62.70
CA TYR A 5 14.31 21.27 -62.02
C TYR A 5 12.80 21.57 -62.02
N ARG A 6 11.99 20.58 -62.42
CA ARG A 6 10.53 20.62 -62.61
C ARG A 6 9.79 20.27 -61.30
N GLY A 7 8.65 20.95 -61.08
CA GLY A 7 7.40 20.34 -60.59
C GLY A 7 7.05 20.50 -59.11
N ARG A 8 6.31 21.55 -58.75
CA ARG A 8 5.30 21.49 -57.67
C ARG A 8 3.95 21.87 -58.25
N ASN A 9 3.09 20.87 -58.42
CA ASN A 9 1.66 21.06 -58.64
C ASN A 9 1.00 21.35 -57.29
N GLU A 10 0.81 22.62 -56.94
CA GLU A 10 -0.25 23.00 -56.01
C GLU A 10 -0.89 24.29 -56.52
N SER A 11 -2.02 24.12 -57.21
CA SER A 11 -2.92 25.20 -57.58
C SER A 11 -3.79 25.53 -56.37
N TYR A 12 -3.80 26.78 -55.91
CA TYR A 12 -4.74 27.24 -54.89
C TYR A 12 -5.85 28.06 -55.55
N THR A 13 -7.10 27.66 -55.36
CA THR A 13 -8.27 28.47 -55.71
C THR A 13 -8.76 29.16 -54.44
N VAL A 14 -8.72 30.50 -54.41
CA VAL A 14 -9.32 31.30 -53.34
C VAL A 14 -10.74 31.68 -53.76
N VAL A 15 -11.75 31.14 -53.08
CA VAL A 15 -13.15 31.61 -53.21
C VAL A 15 -13.43 32.58 -52.07
N ILE A 16 -13.63 33.86 -52.41
CA ILE A 16 -14.02 34.89 -51.44
C ILE A 16 -15.55 34.99 -51.45
N CYS A 17 -16.21 34.42 -50.44
CA CYS A 17 -17.62 34.74 -50.17
C CYS A 17 -17.70 35.98 -49.29
N LYS A 18 -18.29 37.05 -49.82
CA LYS A 18 -18.49 38.34 -49.17
C LYS A 18 -19.87 38.36 -48.53
N HIS A 19 -19.97 38.20 -47.20
CA HIS A 19 -21.16 38.64 -46.45
C HIS A 19 -20.78 39.36 -45.16
N ARG A 20 -21.51 40.44 -44.88
CA ARG A 20 -21.27 41.42 -43.83
C ARG A 20 -21.48 40.77 -42.45
N HIS A 21 -20.50 40.94 -41.57
CA HIS A 21 -20.52 40.64 -40.12
C HIS A 21 -20.26 39.19 -39.67
N ALA A 22 -19.15 38.58 -40.08
CA ALA A 22 -18.31 37.67 -39.26
C ALA A 22 -17.15 37.10 -40.10
N THR A 23 -15.96 36.96 -39.51
CA THR A 23 -14.83 36.25 -40.15
C THR A 23 -14.68 34.87 -39.50
N PRO A 24 -14.97 33.76 -40.19
CA PRO A 24 -14.59 32.43 -39.70
C PRO A 24 -13.13 32.15 -40.07
N VAL A 25 -12.33 31.67 -39.12
CA VAL A 25 -11.01 31.08 -39.38
C VAL A 25 -11.18 29.57 -39.25
N THR A 26 -11.00 28.84 -40.35
CA THR A 26 -11.01 27.37 -40.36
C THR A 26 -9.62 26.89 -40.76
N PHE A 27 -9.00 26.05 -39.93
CA PHE A 27 -7.74 25.38 -40.25
C PHE A 27 -8.05 23.95 -40.70
N PHE A 28 -7.56 23.56 -41.88
CA PHE A 28 -7.51 22.16 -42.30
C PHE A 28 -6.06 21.69 -42.32
N HIS A 29 -5.82 20.50 -41.77
CA HIS A 29 -4.55 19.80 -41.86
C HIS A 29 -4.79 18.55 -42.73
N THR A 30 -4.19 18.50 -43.91
CA THR A 30 -4.22 17.31 -44.77
C THR A 30 -2.90 16.56 -44.62
N GLY A 31 -2.90 15.48 -43.84
CA GLY A 31 -1.84 14.46 -43.85
C GLY A 31 -2.34 13.21 -44.57
N PRO A 32 -1.49 12.48 -45.32
CA PRO A 32 -1.94 11.35 -46.13
C PRO A 32 -1.95 10.07 -45.29
N THR A 33 -3.10 9.71 -44.69
CA THR A 33 -3.48 8.30 -44.40
C THR A 33 -4.97 8.24 -44.02
N PHE A 34 -5.67 7.23 -44.54
CA PHE A 34 -7.13 7.08 -44.62
C PHE A 34 -7.90 6.89 -43.29
N LEU A 35 -9.10 7.52 -43.22
CA LEU A 35 -10.40 7.18 -42.56
C LEU A 35 -10.41 6.93 -41.02
N ARG A 36 -11.41 7.32 -40.21
CA ARG A 36 -12.76 7.90 -40.34
C ARG A 36 -13.10 8.43 -38.93
N ASN A 37 -13.39 9.72 -38.74
CA ASN A 37 -14.28 10.27 -37.69
C ASN A 37 -14.26 11.80 -37.75
N TRP A 38 -15.41 12.40 -38.05
CA TRP A 38 -15.62 13.84 -38.02
C TRP A 38 -16.04 14.25 -36.60
N VAL A 39 -15.34 15.23 -36.01
CA VAL A 39 -15.78 15.88 -34.77
C VAL A 39 -16.06 17.34 -35.08
N ILE A 40 -17.31 17.76 -34.92
CA ILE A 40 -17.71 19.17 -34.97
C ILE A 40 -17.45 19.77 -33.58
N LEU A 41 -16.51 20.70 -33.49
CA LEU A 41 -16.30 21.51 -32.28
C LEU A 41 -17.28 22.70 -32.26
N PRO A 42 -17.90 23.04 -31.11
CA PRO A 42 -18.80 24.18 -31.03
C PRO A 42 -18.02 25.51 -31.09
N CYS A 43 -18.64 26.50 -31.72
CA CYS A 43 -18.11 27.85 -31.88
C CYS A 43 -18.04 28.56 -30.52
N VAL A 44 -16.87 29.07 -30.13
CA VAL A 44 -16.69 29.88 -28.91
C VAL A 44 -16.72 31.36 -29.28
N THR A 45 -17.68 32.09 -28.72
CA THR A 45 -17.81 33.55 -28.90
C THR A 45 -16.98 34.28 -27.86
N ILE A 46 -15.94 35.01 -28.27
CA ILE A 46 -15.14 35.88 -27.38
C ILE A 46 -15.60 37.34 -27.57
N SER A 47 -15.73 38.10 -26.48
CA SER A 47 -16.21 39.49 -26.50
C SER A 47 -15.14 40.48 -27.03
N LYS A 48 -15.60 41.59 -27.62
CA LYS A 48 -14.79 42.63 -28.30
C LYS A 48 -13.73 43.34 -27.44
N ARG A 49 -13.55 43.01 -26.15
CA ARG A 49 -12.53 43.62 -25.28
C ARG A 49 -11.18 42.89 -25.24
N MET A 50 -10.98 41.82 -26.02
CA MET A 50 -9.68 41.14 -26.18
C MET A 50 -9.07 41.28 -27.58
N ALA A 51 -9.46 42.29 -28.37
CA ALA A 51 -8.98 42.48 -29.74
C ALA A 51 -7.85 43.54 -29.88
N GLY A 52 -7.24 43.97 -28.78
CA GLY A 52 -6.29 45.09 -28.75
C GLY A 52 -4.90 44.70 -28.27
N ALA A 53 -4.29 43.66 -28.84
CA ALA A 53 -2.86 43.38 -28.66
C ALA A 53 -2.31 42.40 -29.72
N MET A 54 -2.65 42.54 -31.00
CA MET A 54 -1.94 41.82 -32.08
C MET A 54 -2.02 42.59 -33.40
N THR A 55 -1.18 43.60 -33.55
CA THR A 55 -0.73 44.09 -34.87
C THR A 55 0.63 44.77 -34.70
N GLY A 56 1.71 44.10 -35.11
CA GLY A 56 3.01 44.75 -35.31
C GLY A 56 4.24 43.94 -34.92
N ILE A 57 4.46 42.73 -35.48
CA ILE A 57 5.82 42.18 -35.67
C ILE A 57 5.85 41.42 -36.99
N LEU A 58 6.56 41.97 -37.98
CA LEU A 58 6.97 41.28 -39.20
C LEU A 58 8.48 41.52 -39.37
N ALA A 59 9.27 40.83 -38.55
CA ALA A 59 10.69 40.48 -38.77
C ALA A 59 11.24 39.83 -37.49
N SER A 60 11.87 38.67 -37.62
CA SER A 60 12.59 37.90 -36.57
C SER A 60 11.73 36.95 -35.72
N THR A 61 11.31 35.82 -36.28
CA THR A 61 10.80 34.67 -35.50
C THR A 61 11.94 33.77 -35.03
N LEU A 62 12.72 34.25 -34.07
CA LEU A 62 13.25 33.36 -33.02
C LEU A 62 12.02 32.93 -32.20
N LEU A 63 11.68 31.65 -32.25
CA LEU A 63 10.63 31.04 -31.44
C LEU A 63 10.98 31.16 -29.95
N THR A 64 10.79 32.34 -29.35
CA THR A 64 10.55 32.45 -27.91
C THR A 64 9.14 31.98 -27.67
N VAL A 65 8.98 30.66 -27.55
CA VAL A 65 7.81 30.09 -26.87
C VAL A 65 7.84 30.73 -25.48
N PRO A 66 6.82 31.51 -25.06
CA PRO A 66 6.71 31.80 -23.65
C PRO A 66 6.48 30.44 -23.01
N LEU A 67 7.49 29.94 -22.29
CA LEU A 67 7.25 28.94 -21.27
C LEU A 67 6.22 29.61 -20.34
N LEU A 68 4.94 29.32 -20.58
CA LEU A 68 3.94 29.33 -19.54
C LEU A 68 4.46 28.31 -18.55
N ALA A 69 5.30 28.77 -17.62
CA ALA A 69 5.63 28.04 -16.43
C ALA A 69 4.27 27.72 -15.82
N THR A 70 3.87 26.45 -15.90
CA THR A 70 2.77 25.94 -15.07
C THR A 70 3.04 26.49 -13.68
N PRO A 71 2.09 27.19 -13.02
CA PRO A 71 2.33 27.69 -11.68
C PRO A 71 2.86 26.50 -10.90
N ALA A 72 4.10 26.63 -10.41
CA ALA A 72 4.71 25.59 -9.61
C ALA A 72 3.67 25.29 -8.53
N HIS A 73 3.02 24.12 -8.60
CA HIS A 73 2.03 23.74 -7.63
C HIS A 73 2.71 23.92 -6.28
N ALA A 74 2.29 24.91 -5.50
CA ALA A 74 2.90 25.21 -4.23
C ALA A 74 2.86 23.91 -3.43
N GLN A 75 4.03 23.30 -3.20
CA GLN A 75 4.09 22.00 -2.56
C GLN A 75 3.42 22.14 -1.19
N THR A 76 2.41 21.32 -0.94
CA THR A 76 1.75 21.27 0.37
C THR A 76 2.82 21.07 1.45
N LEU A 77 2.69 21.81 2.56
CA LEU A 77 3.62 21.72 3.69
C LEU A 77 3.59 20.31 4.28
N ALA A 78 4.69 19.90 4.93
CA ALA A 78 4.82 18.53 5.41
C ALA A 78 3.74 18.19 6.47
N GLU A 79 3.47 19.14 7.37
CA GLU A 79 2.46 19.08 8.42
C GLU A 79 1.01 18.94 7.90
N ASP A 80 0.74 19.43 6.69
CA ASP A 80 -0.60 19.41 6.07
C ASP A 80 -0.83 18.19 5.17
N ARG A 81 0.20 17.38 4.93
CA ARG A 81 0.08 16.20 4.06
C ARG A 81 -0.62 15.07 4.79
N PRO A 82 -1.66 14.46 4.19
CA PRO A 82 -2.21 13.23 4.73
C PRO A 82 -1.14 12.14 4.71
N SER A 83 -1.08 11.36 5.78
CA SER A 83 -0.26 10.16 5.84
C SER A 83 -1.07 9.01 6.42
N VAL A 84 -0.75 7.82 5.94
CA VAL A 84 -1.32 6.54 6.36
C VAL A 84 -0.14 5.60 6.53
N ALA A 85 -0.23 4.69 7.50
CA ALA A 85 0.81 3.70 7.68
C ALA A 85 1.00 2.86 6.39
N PRO A 86 2.20 2.31 6.12
CA PRO A 86 3.46 2.50 6.83
C PRO A 86 4.25 3.75 6.38
N ASN A 87 3.61 4.71 5.69
CA ASN A 87 4.29 5.91 5.23
C ASN A 87 4.72 6.81 6.39
N VAL A 88 5.64 7.72 6.12
CA VAL A 88 6.19 8.60 7.13
C VAL A 88 5.13 9.62 7.58
N PHE A 89 5.01 9.84 8.89
CA PHE A 89 4.09 10.80 9.50
C PHE A 89 4.81 12.09 9.91
N PHE A 90 4.10 13.22 9.84
CA PHE A 90 4.49 14.39 10.60
C PHE A 90 4.24 14.13 12.10
N PRO A 91 5.21 14.37 12.98
CA PRO A 91 5.23 13.76 14.31
C PRO A 91 4.31 14.44 15.34
N ALA A 92 3.73 15.60 15.04
CA ALA A 92 2.76 16.27 15.90
C ALA A 92 1.41 16.44 15.17
N VAL A 93 0.36 15.77 15.63
CA VAL A 93 -0.93 15.73 14.93
C VAL A 93 -1.87 16.81 15.46
N ALA A 94 -1.80 18.01 14.87
CA ALA A 94 -2.75 19.09 15.13
C ALA A 94 -2.77 20.11 13.98
N ARG A 95 -3.92 20.76 13.76
CA ARG A 95 -4.11 21.79 12.71
C ARG A 95 -3.13 22.98 12.80
N ARG A 96 -2.63 23.28 13.99
CA ARG A 96 -1.68 24.40 14.23
C ARG A 96 -0.25 23.91 14.46
N ALA A 97 0.01 22.61 14.33
CA ALA A 97 1.37 22.09 14.44
C ALA A 97 2.16 22.51 13.20
N HIS A 98 3.32 23.12 13.41
CA HIS A 98 4.18 23.55 12.30
C HIS A 98 5.65 23.46 12.67
N ASP A 99 6.47 23.10 11.69
CA ASP A 99 7.91 23.07 11.84
C ASP A 99 8.46 24.50 11.83
N LEU A 100 9.12 24.92 12.92
CA LEU A 100 9.78 26.22 13.00
C LEU A 100 11.06 26.30 12.17
N LYS A 101 11.48 25.17 11.56
CA LYS A 101 12.67 25.05 10.72
C LYS A 101 13.91 25.57 11.43
N THR A 102 13.98 25.34 12.75
CA THR A 102 14.91 26.04 13.63
C THR A 102 16.34 25.82 13.15
N PRO A 103 17.05 26.88 12.71
CA PRO A 103 18.45 26.75 12.31
C PRO A 103 19.33 26.63 13.56
N GLY A 104 20.34 25.75 13.58
CA GLY A 104 21.34 25.80 14.65
C GLY A 104 22.13 24.52 14.95
N LYS A 105 23.14 24.69 15.82
CA LYS A 105 24.22 23.76 16.22
C LYS A 105 23.78 22.42 16.88
N ARG A 106 22.49 22.10 16.95
CA ARG A 106 21.98 20.83 17.50
C ARG A 106 21.34 20.01 16.38
N PRO A 107 21.49 18.68 16.35
CA PRO A 107 20.88 17.86 15.30
C PRO A 107 19.37 17.77 15.55
N GLY A 108 18.57 18.75 15.12
CA GLY A 108 17.12 18.77 15.37
C GLY A 108 16.41 20.04 14.90
N THR A 109 15.07 20.01 14.90
CA THR A 109 14.17 21.16 14.72
C THR A 109 13.14 21.20 15.84
N THR A 110 12.53 22.38 16.03
CA THR A 110 11.42 22.57 16.98
C THR A 110 10.10 22.60 16.21
N ILE A 111 9.17 21.74 16.59
CA ILE A 111 7.80 21.73 16.07
C ILE A 111 6.91 22.41 17.10
N LYS A 112 6.34 23.56 16.74
CA LYS A 112 5.43 24.30 17.63
C LYS A 112 4.05 23.64 17.59
N ALA A 113 3.52 23.30 18.76
CA ALA A 113 2.21 22.70 18.92
C ALA A 113 1.65 22.99 20.32
N GLY A 114 0.33 22.91 20.50
CA GLY A 114 -0.29 23.11 21.81
C GLY A 114 0.16 22.05 22.82
N CYS A 115 0.22 22.40 24.11
CA CYS A 115 0.48 21.43 25.18
C CYS A 115 -0.53 20.28 25.10
N GLY A 116 -0.08 19.04 25.29
CA GLY A 116 -0.95 17.87 25.19
C GLY A 116 -1.27 17.43 23.75
N THR A 117 -0.77 18.11 22.71
CA THR A 117 -0.90 17.64 21.33
C THR A 117 -0.36 16.21 21.20
N LYS A 118 -1.08 15.35 20.47
CA LYS A 118 -0.68 13.97 20.21
C LYS A 118 0.61 13.92 19.40
N VAL A 119 1.61 13.19 19.93
CA VAL A 119 2.86 12.89 19.24
C VAL A 119 2.78 11.47 18.69
N VAL A 120 3.13 11.29 17.42
CA VAL A 120 3.11 9.99 16.73
C VAL A 120 4.49 9.60 16.22
N ALA A 121 4.74 8.29 16.15
CA ALA A 121 5.92 7.74 15.51
C ALA A 121 5.93 8.14 14.03
N ALA A 122 7.05 8.70 13.57
CA ALA A 122 7.20 9.16 12.19
C ALA A 122 7.43 7.98 11.24
N HIS A 123 7.91 6.83 11.73
CA HIS A 123 8.15 5.62 10.97
C HIS A 123 8.01 4.39 11.89
N PRO A 124 7.85 3.15 11.36
CA PRO A 124 7.84 1.97 12.22
C PRO A 124 9.24 1.69 12.80
N GLY A 125 9.30 1.01 13.94
CA GLY A 125 10.56 0.70 14.61
C GLY A 125 10.39 0.24 16.05
N THR A 126 11.49 0.20 16.77
CA THR A 126 11.52 -0.06 18.21
C THR A 126 11.66 1.26 18.97
N ALA A 127 10.76 1.48 19.93
CA ALA A 127 10.76 2.67 20.77
C ALA A 127 11.60 2.47 22.04
N TYR A 128 12.33 3.51 22.43
CA TYR A 128 13.08 3.59 23.68
C TYR A 128 12.77 4.91 24.37
N VAL A 129 12.47 4.86 25.66
CA VAL A 129 12.19 5.99 26.53
C VAL A 129 13.39 6.25 27.43
N THR A 130 13.91 7.46 27.37
CA THR A 130 15.07 7.91 28.15
C THR A 130 14.82 9.30 28.73
N ASN A 131 15.63 9.68 29.71
CA ASN A 131 15.70 11.05 30.22
C ASN A 131 16.93 11.76 29.65
N SER A 132 16.81 13.05 29.38
CA SER A 132 17.92 13.91 28.97
C SER A 132 17.76 15.31 29.56
N PRO A 133 18.77 15.90 30.20
CA PRO A 133 18.71 17.29 30.66
C PRO A 133 18.37 18.27 29.53
N LYS A 134 18.81 17.97 28.29
CA LYS A 134 18.54 18.78 27.11
C LYS A 134 17.15 18.54 26.54
N SER A 135 16.68 17.29 26.47
CA SER A 135 15.43 16.92 25.79
C SER A 135 14.24 16.73 26.72
N GLY A 136 14.45 16.78 28.05
CA GLY A 136 13.42 16.53 29.06
C GLY A 136 13.35 15.05 29.50
N PRO A 137 12.47 14.76 30.48
CA PRO A 137 12.35 13.44 31.11
C PRO A 137 11.72 12.37 30.21
N ASN A 138 11.04 12.80 29.13
CA ASN A 138 10.31 11.93 28.23
C ASN A 138 10.90 12.00 26.81
N LEU A 139 12.16 11.61 26.66
CA LEU A 139 12.79 11.48 25.34
C LEU A 139 12.45 10.11 24.76
N VAL A 140 11.62 10.07 23.73
CA VAL A 140 11.38 8.85 22.95
C VAL A 140 12.34 8.81 21.76
N THR A 141 12.94 7.66 21.52
CA THR A 141 13.75 7.36 20.34
C THR A 141 13.11 6.20 19.60
N VAL A 142 12.84 6.35 18.30
CA VAL A 142 12.34 5.24 17.46
C VAL A 142 13.42 4.85 16.47
N VAL A 143 13.80 3.57 16.51
CA VAL A 143 14.94 3.03 15.76
C VAL A 143 14.43 1.99 14.76
N THR A 144 14.81 2.13 13.50
CA THR A 144 14.55 1.07 12.51
C THR A 144 15.44 -0.15 12.73
N SER A 145 16.74 0.07 12.88
CA SER A 145 17.76 -0.93 13.27
C SER A 145 18.99 -0.20 13.82
N ALA A 146 19.90 -0.92 14.48
CA ALA A 146 21.14 -0.35 14.97
C ALA A 146 21.90 0.40 13.85
N GLY A 147 22.28 1.65 14.10
CA GLY A 147 22.99 2.49 13.13
C GLY A 147 22.16 2.93 11.90
N ARG A 148 20.85 2.65 11.86
CA ARG A 148 19.96 3.03 10.75
C ARG A 148 19.10 4.23 11.13
N THR A 149 18.06 4.46 10.32
CA THR A 149 17.14 5.59 10.52
C THR A 149 16.63 5.59 11.95
N THR A 150 16.85 6.71 12.63
CA THR A 150 16.47 6.92 14.02
C THR A 150 15.84 8.29 14.17
N THR A 151 14.68 8.37 14.81
CA THR A 151 14.02 9.63 15.14
C THR A 151 13.98 9.84 16.64
N TYR A 152 14.12 11.10 17.05
CA TYR A 152 14.08 11.49 18.46
C TYR A 152 12.95 12.48 18.70
N TYR A 153 12.25 12.29 19.80
CA TYR A 153 11.06 13.05 20.20
C TYR A 153 11.27 13.55 21.63
N GLY A 154 11.58 14.83 21.78
CA GLY A 154 11.85 15.46 23.07
C GLY A 154 10.84 16.54 23.41
N PHE A 155 11.04 17.18 24.56
CA PHE A 155 10.17 18.23 25.13
C PHE A 155 8.75 17.72 25.47
N MET A 156 8.56 16.40 25.54
CA MET A 156 7.26 15.80 25.81
C MET A 156 6.90 15.84 27.29
N LYS A 157 5.60 16.00 27.59
CA LYS A 157 5.07 15.96 28.96
C LYS A 157 4.82 14.53 29.46
N SER A 158 4.59 13.59 28.54
CA SER A 158 4.35 12.18 28.85
C SER A 158 4.68 11.32 27.63
N THR A 159 4.97 10.04 27.88
CA THR A 159 5.09 8.99 26.86
C THR A 159 3.84 8.09 26.87
N SER A 160 3.57 7.46 25.73
CA SER A 160 2.52 6.44 25.57
C SER A 160 3.10 5.07 25.19
N VAL A 161 4.43 4.94 25.28
CA VAL A 161 5.18 3.74 24.92
C VAL A 161 6.21 3.38 26.00
N THR A 162 6.65 2.12 25.98
CA THR A 162 7.69 1.58 26.87
C THR A 162 8.98 1.23 26.12
N ASN A 163 10.06 0.96 26.86
CA ASN A 163 11.32 0.52 26.29
C ASN A 163 11.17 -0.82 25.57
N GLY A 164 11.70 -0.92 24.35
CA GLY A 164 11.62 -2.11 23.52
C GLY A 164 10.30 -2.27 22.75
N GLN A 165 9.33 -1.36 22.95
CA GLN A 165 8.03 -1.49 22.30
C GLN A 165 8.14 -1.31 20.78
N ILE A 166 7.57 -2.26 20.03
CA ILE A 166 7.48 -2.18 18.58
C ILE A 166 6.32 -1.25 18.19
N VAL A 167 6.62 -0.20 17.43
CA VAL A 167 5.66 0.81 16.99
C VAL A 167 5.45 0.80 15.48
N GLN A 168 4.21 1.09 15.05
CA GLN A 168 3.87 1.36 13.65
C GLN A 168 3.94 2.88 13.38
N ALA A 169 4.22 3.29 12.14
CA ALA A 169 4.12 4.70 11.76
C ALA A 169 2.72 5.25 12.04
N GLY A 170 2.63 6.45 12.62
CA GLY A 170 1.36 7.06 13.03
C GLY A 170 0.83 6.59 14.40
N GLN A 171 1.42 5.54 15.00
CA GLN A 171 1.09 5.13 16.36
C GLN A 171 1.46 6.24 17.35
N GLU A 172 0.59 6.47 18.33
CA GLU A 172 0.87 7.42 19.39
C GLU A 172 2.05 7.00 20.26
N ILE A 173 2.96 7.94 20.54
CA ILE A 173 4.14 7.72 21.39
C ILE A 173 4.24 8.68 22.57
N GLY A 174 3.40 9.72 22.61
CA GLY A 174 3.38 10.65 23.73
C GLY A 174 2.55 11.91 23.49
N ARG A 175 2.83 12.91 24.32
CA ARG A 175 2.13 14.20 24.32
C ARG A 175 3.13 15.35 24.39
N VAL A 176 2.92 16.36 23.55
CA VAL A 176 3.71 17.61 23.54
C VAL A 176 3.69 18.26 24.92
N GLY A 177 4.84 18.77 25.37
CA GLY A 177 4.99 19.41 26.66
C GLY A 177 5.84 20.68 26.60
N ARG A 178 6.22 21.13 27.79
CA ARG A 178 7.12 22.26 28.04
C ARG A 178 8.29 21.75 28.89
N ALA A 179 9.11 20.87 28.31
CA ALA A 179 10.21 20.20 29.01
C ALA A 179 11.53 20.39 28.27
N GLY A 180 12.65 20.01 28.91
CA GLY A 180 14.00 20.14 28.35
C GLY A 180 14.43 21.60 28.18
N SER A 181 15.31 21.88 27.21
CA SER A 181 15.77 23.25 26.92
C SER A 181 14.65 24.20 26.45
N ALA A 182 13.46 23.70 26.12
CA ALA A 182 12.27 24.51 25.81
C ALA A 182 11.43 24.87 27.06
N ALA A 183 11.84 24.44 28.26
CA ALA A 183 11.10 24.64 29.51
C ALA A 183 10.71 26.11 29.84
N PRO A 184 11.37 27.19 29.33
CA PRO A 184 10.91 28.55 29.61
C PRO A 184 10.00 29.21 28.55
N SER A 185 9.93 28.79 27.27
CA SER A 185 9.39 29.65 26.20
C SER A 185 7.98 29.32 25.68
N PHE A 186 7.64 28.06 25.37
CA PHE A 186 6.29 27.62 24.97
C PHE A 186 6.25 26.08 24.79
N CYS A 187 5.06 25.50 24.66
CA CYS A 187 4.92 24.07 24.36
C CYS A 187 5.38 23.73 22.94
N SER A 188 6.24 22.72 22.83
CA SER A 188 6.83 22.31 21.55
C SER A 188 7.34 20.87 21.60
N LEU A 189 7.58 20.30 20.42
CA LEU A 189 8.21 19.01 20.24
C LEU A 189 9.61 19.23 19.67
N TYR A 190 10.63 18.71 20.35
CA TYR A 190 11.94 18.55 19.73
C TYR A 190 11.90 17.35 18.80
N PHE A 191 12.30 17.53 17.54
CA PHE A 191 12.37 16.44 16.57
C PHE A 191 13.72 16.38 15.87
N ALA A 192 14.36 15.22 15.90
CA ALA A 192 15.64 14.99 15.25
C ALA A 192 15.65 13.69 14.46
N VAL A 193 16.53 13.61 13.47
CA VAL A 193 16.63 12.45 12.57
C VAL A 193 18.10 12.09 12.35
N LYS A 194 18.43 10.81 12.50
CA LYS A 194 19.57 10.18 11.83
C LYS A 194 19.05 9.46 10.59
N ASN A 195 19.76 9.59 9.48
CA ASN A 195 19.41 8.93 8.22
C ASN A 195 19.72 7.42 8.25
N ASN A 196 19.49 6.73 7.13
CA ASN A 196 19.68 5.29 7.01
C ASN A 196 21.16 4.83 7.08
N PHE A 197 22.10 5.77 7.22
CA PHE A 197 23.52 5.54 7.42
C PHE A 197 23.98 5.98 8.83
N GLY A 198 23.04 6.26 9.74
CA GLY A 198 23.33 6.66 11.12
C GLY A 198 23.87 8.08 11.26
N LYS A 199 23.91 8.86 10.17
CA LYS A 199 24.39 10.24 10.16
C LYS A 199 23.26 11.21 10.46
N ASP A 200 23.54 12.27 11.19
CA ASP A 200 22.58 13.34 11.44
C ASP A 200 22.06 13.91 10.12
N ALA A 201 20.74 14.05 10.03
CA ALA A 201 20.05 14.58 8.87
C ALA A 201 19.27 15.83 9.29
N ASN A 202 19.14 16.78 8.35
CA ASN A 202 18.27 17.93 8.57
C ASN A 202 16.80 17.44 8.65
N PRO A 203 16.13 17.55 9.82
CA PRO A 203 14.80 17.00 10.03
C PRO A 203 13.74 17.69 9.18
N THR A 204 13.83 19.01 8.97
CA THR A 204 12.91 19.77 8.11
C THR A 204 12.94 19.25 6.67
N ARG A 205 14.13 19.06 6.10
CA ARG A 205 14.29 18.51 4.75
C ARG A 205 13.83 17.05 4.67
N TRP A 206 14.05 16.28 5.73
CA TRP A 206 13.62 14.88 5.80
C TRP A 206 12.09 14.78 5.83
N LEU A 207 11.41 15.57 6.67
CA LEU A 207 9.95 15.66 6.75
C LEU A 207 9.35 16.15 5.43
N ALA A 208 9.89 17.24 4.88
CA ALA A 208 9.45 17.79 3.60
C ALA A 208 9.60 16.80 2.43
N ARG A 209 10.56 15.85 2.51
CA ARG A 209 10.74 14.83 1.48
C ARG A 209 9.80 13.64 1.65
N LEU A 210 9.62 13.18 2.89
CA LEU A 210 9.09 11.85 3.18
C LEU A 210 7.69 11.81 3.77
N VAL A 211 7.17 12.87 4.42
CA VAL A 211 5.81 12.80 4.97
C VAL A 211 4.80 12.47 3.86
N GLY A 212 3.98 11.44 4.12
CA GLY A 212 3.02 10.86 3.18
C GLY A 212 3.60 9.84 2.20
N LYS A 213 4.92 9.56 2.28
CA LYS A 213 5.63 8.61 1.40
C LYS A 213 6.28 7.47 2.20
N PRO A 214 6.61 6.35 1.56
CA PRO A 214 7.32 5.27 2.23
C PRO A 214 8.69 5.72 2.75
N LEU A 215 9.11 5.16 3.88
CA LEU A 215 10.46 5.39 4.38
C LEU A 215 11.49 4.90 3.35
N ASN A 216 12.56 5.66 3.15
CA ASN A 216 13.65 5.29 2.24
C ASN A 216 14.62 4.27 2.87
N THR A 217 14.04 3.15 3.33
CA THR A 217 14.76 1.95 3.75
C THR A 217 13.90 0.74 3.40
N THR A 218 14.57 -0.35 3.05
CA THR A 218 14.00 -1.69 2.95
C THR A 218 14.49 -2.57 4.09
N SER A 219 15.19 -2.00 5.09
CA SER A 219 15.62 -2.72 6.28
C SER A 219 14.95 -2.18 7.55
N LEU A 220 14.45 -3.11 8.35
CA LEU A 220 13.84 -2.89 9.66
C LEU A 220 14.15 -4.12 10.54
N PHE A 221 14.36 -3.89 11.84
CA PHE A 221 14.75 -4.92 12.81
C PHE A 221 15.93 -5.80 12.39
N GLY A 222 16.91 -5.22 11.69
CA GLY A 222 18.13 -5.89 11.26
C GLY A 222 17.98 -6.78 10.03
N ASN A 223 16.81 -6.84 9.39
CA ASN A 223 16.56 -7.68 8.21
C ASN A 223 16.00 -6.88 7.03
N TRP A 224 16.09 -7.44 5.83
CA TRP A 224 15.57 -6.87 4.57
C TRP A 224 14.08 -7.15 4.34
N GLY A 225 13.48 -7.99 5.19
CA GLY A 225 12.10 -8.40 5.11
C GLY A 225 11.79 -9.29 3.90
N PHE A 226 10.51 -9.64 3.81
CA PHE A 226 9.94 -10.44 2.72
C PHE A 226 8.56 -9.87 2.34
N VAL A 227 8.02 -10.28 1.21
CA VAL A 227 6.73 -9.80 0.70
C VAL A 227 5.62 -10.80 0.97
N VAL A 228 4.59 -10.36 1.69
CA VAL A 228 3.35 -11.10 1.93
C VAL A 228 2.23 -10.52 1.08
N ALA A 229 1.40 -11.37 0.49
CA ALA A 229 0.23 -10.93 -0.27
C ALA A 229 -1.04 -11.76 0.00
N SER A 230 -2.18 -11.19 -0.37
CA SER A 230 -3.48 -11.87 -0.51
C SER A 230 -4.00 -11.63 -1.92
N MET A 231 -4.48 -12.68 -2.59
CA MET A 231 -5.02 -12.59 -3.94
C MET A 231 -6.09 -13.67 -4.19
N ASN A 232 -7.34 -13.25 -4.36
CA ASN A 232 -8.35 -14.12 -4.96
C ASN A 232 -8.03 -14.28 -6.46
N THR A 233 -7.96 -15.52 -6.93
CA THR A 233 -7.47 -15.87 -8.26
C THR A 233 -8.55 -15.92 -9.32
N LEU A 234 -9.82 -15.70 -8.97
CA LEU A 234 -10.99 -15.92 -9.80
C LEU A 234 -11.03 -17.37 -10.31
N GLY A 235 -11.89 -18.21 -9.70
CA GLY A 235 -11.91 -19.64 -9.95
C GLY A 235 -12.11 -19.99 -11.43
N ALA A 236 -11.46 -21.05 -11.90
CA ALA A 236 -11.54 -21.51 -13.28
C ALA A 236 -12.99 -21.67 -13.76
N SER A 237 -13.88 -22.18 -12.90
CA SER A 237 -15.31 -22.34 -13.15
C SER A 237 -16.02 -21.03 -13.50
N HIS A 238 -15.59 -19.89 -12.94
CA HIS A 238 -16.19 -18.57 -13.18
C HIS A 238 -15.98 -18.07 -14.61
N THR A 239 -15.04 -18.68 -15.35
CA THR A 239 -14.66 -18.28 -16.71
C THR A 239 -14.90 -19.37 -17.75
N ARG A 240 -15.44 -20.53 -17.35
CA ARG A 240 -15.55 -21.73 -18.20
C ARG A 240 -16.51 -21.55 -19.39
N TYR A 241 -17.65 -20.88 -19.19
CA TYR A 241 -18.70 -20.75 -20.21
C TYR A 241 -18.76 -19.36 -20.85
N GLY A 242 -17.64 -18.64 -20.83
CA GLY A 242 -17.57 -17.23 -21.22
C GLY A 242 -17.80 -16.28 -20.04
N GLY A 243 -17.37 -15.03 -20.21
CA GLY A 243 -17.39 -14.00 -19.16
C GLY A 243 -16.52 -12.80 -19.53
N GLY A 244 -16.44 -11.81 -18.64
CA GLY A 244 -15.63 -10.60 -18.84
C GLY A 244 -14.10 -10.83 -18.79
N TYR A 245 -13.68 -12.03 -18.39
CA TYR A 245 -12.29 -12.44 -18.13
C TYR A 245 -11.88 -13.65 -19.00
N PRO A 246 -10.58 -13.76 -19.38
CA PRO A 246 -10.04 -14.96 -20.03
C PRO A 246 -10.18 -16.22 -19.18
N THR A 247 -10.02 -17.39 -19.80
CA THR A 247 -9.96 -18.69 -19.12
C THR A 247 -8.70 -18.82 -18.26
N TYR A 248 -8.70 -19.78 -17.34
CA TYR A 248 -7.64 -19.94 -16.35
C TYR A 248 -6.27 -20.22 -16.97
N ASP A 249 -6.21 -20.87 -18.14
CA ASP A 249 -4.98 -21.22 -18.85
C ASP A 249 -4.20 -19.98 -19.29
N VAL A 250 -4.89 -18.86 -19.54
CA VAL A 250 -4.29 -17.55 -19.83
C VAL A 250 -4.01 -16.77 -18.53
N ARG A 251 -4.93 -16.81 -17.57
CA ARG A 251 -4.83 -16.00 -16.35
C ARG A 251 -3.73 -16.51 -15.41
N THR A 252 -3.60 -17.82 -15.20
CA THR A 252 -2.67 -18.38 -14.22
C THR A 252 -1.21 -18.02 -14.52
N PRO A 253 -0.68 -18.14 -15.76
CA PRO A 253 0.67 -17.65 -16.07
C PRO A 253 0.82 -16.14 -15.86
N GLY A 254 -0.21 -15.36 -16.19
CA GLY A 254 -0.24 -13.91 -15.92
C GLY A 254 -0.18 -13.57 -14.43
N GLN A 255 -0.90 -14.34 -13.60
CA GLN A 255 -0.88 -14.23 -12.15
C GLN A 255 0.50 -14.61 -11.58
N ILE A 256 1.16 -15.65 -12.09
CA ILE A 256 2.53 -16.00 -11.68
C ILE A 256 3.51 -14.86 -12.01
N ASN A 257 3.44 -14.31 -13.23
CA ASN A 257 4.27 -13.18 -13.63
C ASN A 257 4.03 -11.95 -12.75
N LEU A 258 2.78 -11.72 -12.37
CA LEU A 258 2.41 -10.67 -11.44
C LEU A 258 3.05 -10.88 -10.06
N LEU A 259 2.93 -12.09 -9.47
CA LEU A 259 3.56 -12.43 -8.19
C LEU A 259 5.09 -12.23 -8.24
N ASN A 260 5.73 -12.64 -9.33
CA ASN A 260 7.16 -12.42 -9.54
C ASN A 260 7.50 -10.93 -9.68
N SER A 261 6.67 -10.12 -10.35
CA SER A 261 6.91 -8.68 -10.51
C SER A 261 6.84 -7.89 -9.20
N TYR A 262 6.06 -8.37 -8.24
CA TYR A 262 6.03 -7.83 -6.87
C TYR A 262 7.06 -8.47 -5.94
N ALA A 263 7.81 -9.46 -6.42
CA ALA A 263 8.72 -10.30 -5.65
C ALA A 263 8.02 -10.91 -4.42
N VAL A 264 6.82 -11.47 -4.61
CA VAL A 264 6.05 -12.11 -3.55
C VAL A 264 6.80 -13.33 -3.03
N ASP A 265 6.88 -13.44 -1.69
CA ASP A 265 7.53 -14.53 -0.98
C ASP A 265 6.51 -15.47 -0.33
N VAL A 266 5.39 -14.95 0.17
CA VAL A 266 4.27 -15.74 0.70
C VAL A 266 2.96 -15.13 0.24
N VAL A 267 2.03 -15.93 -0.27
CA VAL A 267 0.69 -15.45 -0.62
C VAL A 267 -0.38 -16.47 -0.30
N GLY A 268 -1.46 -15.95 0.28
CA GLY A 268 -2.72 -16.65 0.38
C GLY A 268 -3.54 -16.48 -0.89
N LEU A 269 -3.94 -17.60 -1.51
CA LEU A 269 -4.74 -17.67 -2.72
C LEU A 269 -6.15 -18.17 -2.41
N GLN A 270 -7.15 -17.49 -2.94
CA GLN A 270 -8.57 -17.86 -2.84
C GLN A 270 -9.13 -18.20 -4.23
N GLU A 271 -10.21 -18.99 -4.26
CA GLU A 271 -10.81 -19.58 -5.47
C GLU A 271 -9.83 -20.39 -6.33
N PHE A 272 -8.74 -20.87 -5.74
CA PHE A 272 -7.63 -21.48 -6.47
C PHE A 272 -7.91 -22.95 -6.82
N GLN A 273 -8.81 -23.14 -7.79
CA GLN A 273 -9.31 -24.46 -8.14
C GLN A 273 -8.22 -25.40 -8.66
N ARG A 274 -8.46 -26.71 -8.57
CA ARG A 274 -7.46 -27.75 -8.86
C ARG A 274 -6.73 -27.56 -10.19
N VAL A 275 -7.44 -27.22 -11.26
CA VAL A 275 -6.83 -27.00 -12.59
C VAL A 275 -5.90 -25.77 -12.63
N GLN A 276 -6.21 -24.71 -11.87
CA GLN A 276 -5.32 -23.56 -11.70
C GLN A 276 -4.09 -23.94 -10.88
N ARG A 277 -4.29 -24.69 -9.79
CA ARG A 277 -3.18 -25.21 -8.97
C ARG A 277 -2.23 -26.06 -9.79
N ASP A 278 -2.74 -27.02 -10.54
CA ASP A 278 -1.92 -27.95 -11.31
C ASP A 278 -1.13 -27.20 -12.38
N GLN A 279 -1.75 -26.25 -13.09
CA GLN A 279 -1.04 -25.38 -14.03
C GLN A 279 0.01 -24.50 -13.33
N PHE A 280 -0.32 -23.92 -12.17
CA PHE A 280 0.60 -23.09 -11.41
C PHE A 280 1.84 -23.88 -11.00
N MET A 281 1.65 -25.07 -10.45
CA MET A 281 2.76 -25.93 -10.01
C MET A 281 3.59 -26.44 -11.19
N ALA A 282 2.96 -26.70 -12.35
CA ALA A 282 3.68 -27.04 -13.57
C ALA A 282 4.55 -25.88 -14.09
N VAL A 283 4.00 -24.66 -14.15
CA VAL A 283 4.71 -23.47 -14.66
C VAL A 283 5.80 -22.99 -13.69
N SER A 284 5.58 -23.15 -12.39
CA SER A 284 6.46 -22.63 -11.34
C SER A 284 7.28 -23.71 -10.61
N ALA A 285 7.39 -24.89 -11.23
CA ALA A 285 8.01 -26.07 -10.65
C ALA A 285 9.33 -25.75 -9.91
N GLY A 286 9.43 -26.19 -8.66
CA GLY A 286 10.59 -25.98 -7.79
C GLY A 286 10.74 -24.55 -7.21
N THR A 287 10.05 -23.55 -7.77
CA THR A 287 10.14 -22.17 -7.29
C THR A 287 9.31 -21.93 -6.03
N PHE A 288 8.11 -22.53 -5.97
CA PHE A 288 7.19 -22.38 -4.84
C PHE A 288 6.93 -23.71 -4.13
N GLY A 289 6.80 -23.63 -2.82
CA GLY A 289 6.09 -24.61 -2.02
C GLY A 289 4.61 -24.20 -1.89
N ILE A 290 3.76 -25.16 -1.55
CA ILE A 290 2.31 -24.98 -1.44
C ILE A 290 1.75 -25.83 -0.29
N TYR A 291 0.74 -25.31 0.40
CA TYR A 291 -0.11 -26.08 1.30
C TYR A 291 -1.59 -25.73 1.03
N PRO A 292 -2.48 -26.74 0.87
CA PRO A 292 -2.23 -28.19 0.92
C PRO A 292 -1.34 -28.69 -0.25
N ASP A 293 -0.39 -29.56 0.09
CA ASP A 293 0.53 -30.20 -0.86
C ASP A 293 -0.06 -31.49 -1.45
N ASP A 294 0.62 -32.10 -2.42
CA ASP A 294 0.10 -33.33 -3.05
C ASP A 294 -0.01 -34.49 -2.05
N THR A 295 0.86 -34.56 -1.04
CA THR A 295 0.80 -35.57 0.03
C THR A 295 -0.53 -35.46 0.79
N THR A 296 -0.89 -34.25 1.21
CA THR A 296 -2.16 -33.94 1.89
C THR A 296 -3.34 -34.29 0.99
N LEU A 297 -3.32 -33.81 -0.26
CA LEU A 297 -4.43 -33.97 -1.21
C LEU A 297 -4.68 -35.42 -1.63
N ASN A 298 -3.64 -36.26 -1.64
CA ASN A 298 -3.74 -37.67 -2.01
C ASN A 298 -4.10 -38.56 -0.82
N ASN A 299 -4.17 -38.01 0.40
CA ASN A 299 -4.59 -38.73 1.60
C ASN A 299 -6.03 -38.35 1.98
N PRO A 300 -7.05 -39.14 1.63
CA PRO A 300 -8.44 -38.82 1.96
C PRO A 300 -8.74 -38.89 3.48
N LEU A 301 -7.83 -39.47 4.27
CA LEU A 301 -7.94 -39.54 5.74
C LEU A 301 -7.22 -38.37 6.43
N ASP A 302 -6.57 -37.48 5.68
CA ASP A 302 -5.92 -36.31 6.27
C ASP A 302 -6.97 -35.40 6.93
N PRO A 303 -6.76 -34.92 8.17
CA PRO A 303 -7.71 -34.04 8.87
C PRO A 303 -8.02 -32.73 8.14
N PHE A 304 -7.17 -32.32 7.18
CA PHE A 304 -7.43 -31.18 6.33
C PHE A 304 -8.55 -31.44 5.31
N MET A 305 -8.78 -32.69 4.92
CA MET A 305 -9.81 -33.08 3.97
C MET A 305 -11.19 -33.04 4.63
N VAL A 306 -12.14 -32.37 3.98
CA VAL A 306 -13.53 -32.29 4.41
C VAL A 306 -14.46 -32.53 3.21
N ASP A 307 -15.59 -33.16 3.47
CA ASP A 307 -16.58 -33.48 2.42
C ASP A 307 -17.12 -32.21 1.75
N ASN A 308 -17.50 -32.34 0.47
CA ASN A 308 -18.14 -31.29 -0.33
C ASN A 308 -17.30 -30.02 -0.55
N TYR A 309 -15.99 -30.07 -0.28
CA TYR A 309 -15.09 -28.94 -0.48
C TYR A 309 -13.83 -29.38 -1.24
N ALA A 310 -13.44 -28.59 -2.24
CA ALA A 310 -12.16 -28.76 -2.91
C ALA A 310 -11.06 -28.01 -2.12
N PRO A 311 -10.18 -28.71 -1.39
CA PRO A 311 -9.22 -28.09 -0.46
C PRO A 311 -8.21 -27.15 -1.14
N THR A 312 -7.98 -27.28 -2.45
CA THR A 312 -7.06 -26.41 -3.18
C THR A 312 -7.58 -24.98 -3.32
N GLU A 313 -8.91 -24.78 -3.28
CA GLU A 313 -9.54 -23.47 -3.48
C GLU A 313 -9.04 -22.42 -2.48
N ASN A 314 -8.53 -22.85 -1.34
CA ASN A 314 -7.82 -22.00 -0.40
C ASN A 314 -6.43 -22.58 -0.14
N SER A 315 -5.40 -21.93 -0.67
CA SER A 315 -4.01 -22.39 -0.58
C SER A 315 -3.09 -21.30 -0.07
N ILE A 316 -2.04 -21.68 0.64
CA ILE A 316 -0.88 -20.82 0.92
C ILE A 316 0.27 -21.31 0.05
N ILE A 317 0.86 -20.39 -0.72
CA ILE A 317 2.09 -20.66 -1.45
C ILE A 317 3.23 -19.79 -0.94
N TRP A 318 4.45 -20.29 -1.00
CA TRP A 318 5.65 -19.57 -0.60
C TRP A 318 6.82 -19.85 -1.51
N ARG A 319 7.74 -18.91 -1.65
CA ARG A 319 8.94 -19.08 -2.46
C ARG A 319 9.96 -19.94 -1.70
N ASN A 320 10.38 -21.05 -2.29
CA ASN A 320 11.30 -22.00 -1.64
C ASN A 320 12.66 -21.37 -1.31
N SER A 321 13.09 -20.36 -2.08
CA SER A 321 14.36 -19.66 -1.85
C SER A 321 14.35 -18.75 -0.63
N THR A 322 13.19 -18.32 -0.15
CA THR A 322 13.07 -17.41 1.01
C THR A 322 12.41 -18.05 2.22
N MET A 323 11.60 -19.09 2.00
CA MET A 323 10.83 -19.74 3.06
C MET A 323 11.08 -21.25 3.11
N GLU A 324 11.01 -21.79 4.32
CA GLU A 324 11.02 -23.21 4.62
C GLU A 324 9.76 -23.57 5.42
N LEU A 325 9.05 -24.62 5.02
CA LEU A 325 7.92 -25.12 5.80
C LEU A 325 8.41 -25.80 7.07
N VAL A 326 7.84 -25.44 8.22
CA VAL A 326 8.15 -26.03 9.52
C VAL A 326 7.02 -26.94 9.99
N SER A 327 5.78 -26.48 9.89
CA SER A 327 4.61 -27.27 10.25
C SER A 327 3.36 -26.76 9.53
N THR A 328 2.36 -27.64 9.42
CA THR A 328 1.04 -27.34 8.89
C THR A 328 0.01 -27.49 10.00
N ASP A 329 -1.11 -26.78 9.84
CA ASP A 329 -2.26 -26.79 10.73
C ASP A 329 -3.46 -26.23 9.92
N TYR A 330 -4.62 -26.09 10.54
CA TYR A 330 -5.79 -25.50 9.91
C TYR A 330 -6.72 -24.79 10.92
N ILE A 331 -7.66 -24.05 10.37
CA ILE A 331 -8.89 -23.64 11.07
C ILE A 331 -10.09 -24.16 10.31
N ARG A 332 -11.17 -24.47 11.02
CA ARG A 332 -12.42 -24.92 10.41
C ARG A 332 -13.47 -23.83 10.56
N VAL A 333 -14.01 -23.34 9.45
CA VAL A 333 -15.00 -22.23 9.43
C VAL A 333 -16.31 -22.68 8.80
N PRO A 334 -17.46 -22.12 9.22
CA PRO A 334 -18.74 -22.42 8.59
C PRO A 334 -18.81 -21.85 7.17
N TYR A 335 -19.50 -22.57 6.29
CA TYR A 335 -19.67 -22.22 4.88
C TYR A 335 -21.03 -22.71 4.35
N PHE A 336 -21.37 -22.41 3.09
CA PHE A 336 -22.68 -22.72 2.52
C PHE A 336 -23.03 -24.21 2.58
N GLU A 337 -22.08 -25.07 2.25
CA GLU A 337 -22.19 -26.53 2.22
C GLU A 337 -21.80 -27.22 3.53
N GLY A 338 -21.68 -26.46 4.63
CA GLY A 338 -21.31 -26.97 5.94
C GLY A 338 -20.03 -26.32 6.44
N TRP A 339 -18.88 -26.96 6.20
CA TRP A 339 -17.60 -26.54 6.77
C TRP A 339 -16.46 -26.58 5.77
N ARG A 340 -15.57 -25.60 5.85
CA ARG A 340 -14.30 -25.60 5.12
C ARG A 340 -13.13 -25.55 6.08
N ASN A 341 -12.07 -26.29 5.76
CA ASN A 341 -10.78 -26.16 6.43
C ASN A 341 -9.93 -25.15 5.67
N MET A 342 -9.39 -24.17 6.39
CA MET A 342 -8.56 -23.11 5.86
C MET A 342 -7.11 -23.32 6.32
N PRO A 343 -6.13 -23.20 5.43
CA PRO A 343 -4.75 -23.57 5.72
C PRO A 343 -4.09 -22.65 6.74
N VAL A 344 -3.29 -23.25 7.63
CA VAL A 344 -2.33 -22.58 8.49
C VAL A 344 -0.96 -23.22 8.27
N VAL A 345 0.07 -22.42 8.04
CA VAL A 345 1.44 -22.91 7.96
C VAL A 345 2.35 -22.11 8.88
N LEU A 346 3.33 -22.78 9.47
CA LEU A 346 4.47 -22.15 10.10
C LEU A 346 5.62 -22.17 9.08
N LEU A 347 6.08 -21.00 8.69
CA LEU A 347 7.24 -20.88 7.79
C LEU A 347 8.43 -20.30 8.56
N ARG A 348 9.62 -20.76 8.22
CA ARG A 348 10.91 -20.18 8.61
C ARG A 348 11.42 -19.31 7.46
N ASP A 349 11.66 -18.03 7.75
CA ASP A 349 12.42 -17.15 6.87
C ASP A 349 13.88 -17.60 6.86
N ARG A 350 14.35 -18.03 5.69
CA ARG A 350 15.71 -18.55 5.52
C ARG A 350 16.78 -17.50 5.76
N ALA A 351 16.49 -16.22 5.53
CA ALA A 351 17.47 -15.16 5.69
C ALA A 351 17.79 -14.86 7.16
N THR A 352 16.81 -15.05 8.05
CA THR A 352 16.94 -14.69 9.48
C THR A 352 16.84 -15.89 10.42
N GLY A 353 16.37 -17.04 9.96
CA GLY A 353 16.04 -18.20 10.78
C GLY A 353 14.76 -18.04 11.61
N ARG A 354 14.11 -16.87 11.54
CA ARG A 354 12.89 -16.53 12.29
C ARG A 354 11.69 -17.25 11.70
N THR A 355 10.69 -17.52 12.55
CA THR A 355 9.47 -18.21 12.14
C THR A 355 8.23 -17.37 12.35
N ALA A 356 7.27 -17.46 11.43
CA ALA A 356 5.96 -16.84 11.57
C ALA A 356 4.85 -17.77 11.06
N TYR A 357 3.67 -17.65 11.67
CA TYR A 357 2.47 -18.34 11.20
C TYR A 357 1.81 -17.55 10.08
N PHE A 358 1.26 -18.27 9.10
CA PHE A 358 0.49 -17.73 8.00
C PHE A 358 -0.83 -18.48 7.94
N ILE A 359 -1.93 -17.75 8.00
CA ILE A 359 -3.30 -18.25 7.87
C ILE A 359 -3.86 -17.63 6.59
N ASN A 360 -4.54 -18.43 5.76
CA ASN A 360 -5.27 -17.89 4.62
C ASN A 360 -6.74 -18.26 4.66
N VAL A 361 -7.64 -17.30 4.46
CA VAL A 361 -9.09 -17.52 4.54
C VAL A 361 -9.82 -17.13 3.25
N HIS A 362 -10.97 -17.77 3.03
CA HIS A 362 -11.98 -17.36 2.07
C HIS A 362 -13.34 -17.51 2.73
N ASN A 363 -13.85 -16.43 3.32
CA ASN A 363 -15.10 -16.47 4.10
C ASN A 363 -16.33 -16.44 3.18
N PRO A 364 -17.50 -16.96 3.62
CA PRO A 364 -18.64 -17.13 2.72
C PRO A 364 -19.21 -15.79 2.25
N ALA A 365 -19.34 -15.65 0.93
CA ALA A 365 -19.95 -14.49 0.29
C ALA A 365 -21.46 -14.44 0.53
N SER A 366 -22.04 -13.26 0.72
CA SER A 366 -23.50 -13.11 0.57
C SER A 366 -23.83 -12.96 -0.92
N GLY A 367 -24.75 -13.74 -1.49
CA GLY A 367 -25.03 -13.64 -2.93
C GLY A 367 -25.68 -14.87 -3.57
N VAL A 368 -25.65 -14.88 -4.91
CA VAL A 368 -26.42 -15.77 -5.80
C VAL A 368 -26.30 -17.24 -5.37
N GLY A 369 -27.45 -17.83 -5.02
CA GLY A 369 -27.57 -19.24 -4.65
C GLY A 369 -27.53 -19.55 -3.16
N TYR A 370 -27.04 -18.64 -2.31
CA TYR A 370 -26.77 -18.95 -0.89
C TYR A 370 -27.30 -17.93 0.14
N GLY A 371 -27.88 -16.82 -0.30
CA GLY A 371 -28.51 -15.83 0.59
C GLY A 371 -27.51 -15.01 1.41
N ASP A 372 -27.94 -14.52 2.58
CA ASP A 372 -27.08 -13.74 3.48
C ASP A 372 -26.26 -14.65 4.40
N GLN A 373 -24.95 -14.41 4.42
CA GLN A 373 -23.96 -15.17 5.18
C GLN A 373 -23.32 -14.39 6.32
N ALA A 374 -23.89 -13.24 6.71
CA ALA A 374 -23.34 -12.42 7.79
C ALA A 374 -23.08 -13.21 9.09
N MET A 375 -23.95 -14.16 9.45
CA MET A 375 -23.76 -15.01 10.63
C MET A 375 -22.57 -15.96 10.48
N HIS A 376 -22.43 -16.63 9.34
CA HIS A 376 -21.27 -17.50 9.09
C HIS A 376 -19.96 -16.69 9.08
N ARG A 377 -19.96 -15.49 8.47
CA ARG A 377 -18.79 -14.61 8.53
C ARG A 377 -18.47 -14.18 9.97
N ALA A 378 -19.46 -13.80 10.77
CA ALA A 378 -19.22 -13.43 12.16
C ALA A 378 -18.60 -14.59 12.97
N GLN A 379 -19.07 -15.82 12.76
CA GLN A 379 -18.49 -17.01 13.37
C GLN A 379 -17.08 -17.33 12.85
N ALA A 380 -16.84 -17.21 11.54
CA ALA A 380 -15.51 -17.38 10.95
C ALA A 380 -14.51 -16.38 11.53
N ILE A 381 -14.87 -15.10 11.62
CA ILE A 381 -14.05 -14.06 12.26
C ILE A 381 -13.73 -14.40 13.72
N ALA A 382 -14.67 -14.94 14.49
CA ALA A 382 -14.42 -15.35 15.87
C ALA A 382 -13.38 -16.47 15.96
N ILE A 383 -13.47 -17.47 15.07
CA ILE A 383 -12.54 -18.60 14.98
C ILE A 383 -11.14 -18.11 14.56
N GLU A 384 -11.07 -17.26 13.54
CA GLU A 384 -9.83 -16.65 13.06
C GLU A 384 -9.16 -15.80 14.14
N ARG A 385 -9.94 -14.97 14.83
CA ARG A 385 -9.47 -14.14 15.95
C ARG A 385 -8.87 -15.01 17.05
N GLN A 386 -9.57 -16.08 17.43
CA GLN A 386 -9.08 -17.01 18.46
C GLN A 386 -7.79 -17.69 18.01
N LYS A 387 -7.71 -18.16 16.76
CA LYS A 387 -6.47 -18.75 16.23
C LYS A 387 -5.29 -17.79 16.26
N ILE A 388 -5.51 -16.51 15.94
CA ILE A 388 -4.47 -15.47 16.06
C ILE A 388 -4.01 -15.34 17.53
N ILE A 389 -4.93 -15.34 18.49
CA ILE A 389 -4.60 -15.25 19.92
C ILE A 389 -3.73 -16.44 20.33
N ASP A 390 -4.16 -17.66 19.98
CA ASP A 390 -3.47 -18.91 20.36
C ASP A 390 -2.06 -18.98 19.74
N LEU A 391 -1.95 -18.69 18.44
CA LEU A 391 -0.66 -18.73 17.74
C LEU A 391 0.27 -17.61 18.20
N ARG A 392 -0.25 -16.41 18.50
CA ARG A 392 0.55 -15.29 19.03
C ARG A 392 1.07 -15.60 20.43
N ALA A 393 0.36 -16.38 21.24
CA ALA A 393 0.81 -16.78 22.57
C ALA A 393 2.09 -17.61 22.54
N THR A 394 2.44 -18.23 21.40
CA THR A 394 3.74 -18.91 21.20
C THR A 394 4.94 -17.95 21.10
N GLY A 395 4.70 -16.63 21.10
CA GLY A 395 5.72 -15.60 20.89
C GLY A 395 6.03 -15.30 19.42
N ARG A 396 5.40 -16.01 18.48
CA ARG A 396 5.64 -15.84 17.04
C ARG A 396 4.68 -14.83 16.41
N PRO A 397 5.14 -14.05 15.41
CA PRO A 397 4.24 -13.27 14.58
C PRO A 397 3.23 -14.15 13.83
N VAL A 398 2.03 -13.62 13.63
CA VAL A 398 0.95 -14.30 12.89
C VAL A 398 0.46 -13.39 11.78
N PHE A 399 0.43 -13.89 10.56
CA PHE A 399 -0.17 -13.25 9.40
C PHE A 399 -1.48 -13.92 9.05
N LEU A 400 -2.50 -13.13 8.79
CA LEU A 400 -3.78 -13.59 8.28
C LEU A 400 -4.06 -12.87 6.96
N THR A 401 -4.12 -13.64 5.88
CA THR A 401 -4.48 -13.18 4.53
C THR A 401 -5.84 -13.74 4.16
N GLY A 402 -6.52 -13.13 3.19
CA GLY A 402 -7.75 -13.74 2.69
C GLY A 402 -8.66 -12.78 1.97
N ASP A 403 -9.65 -13.38 1.32
CA ASP A 403 -10.89 -12.74 0.93
C ASP A 403 -11.92 -13.01 2.03
N PHE A 404 -12.25 -11.96 2.78
CA PHE A 404 -13.15 -12.07 3.92
C PHE A 404 -14.61 -11.94 3.53
N ASN A 405 -14.90 -11.58 2.28
CA ASN A 405 -16.23 -11.18 1.83
C ASN A 405 -16.90 -10.12 2.72
N ASP A 406 -16.10 -9.37 3.48
CA ASP A 406 -16.56 -8.35 4.41
C ASP A 406 -15.51 -7.25 4.63
N ARG A 407 -15.99 -6.07 5.03
CA ARG A 407 -15.16 -4.88 5.24
C ARG A 407 -14.97 -4.62 6.73
N ALA A 408 -15.83 -3.77 7.30
CA ALA A 408 -15.71 -3.34 8.68
C ALA A 408 -15.90 -4.48 9.69
N PRO A 409 -16.91 -5.38 9.57
CA PRO A 409 -17.02 -6.55 10.45
C PRO A 409 -15.73 -7.39 10.52
N ALA A 410 -15.12 -7.72 9.38
CA ALA A 410 -13.86 -8.44 9.32
C ALA A 410 -12.70 -7.65 9.96
N PHE A 411 -12.47 -6.43 9.47
CA PHE A 411 -11.37 -5.60 9.96
C PHE A 411 -11.47 -5.30 11.46
N CYS A 412 -12.65 -4.87 11.93
CA CYS A 412 -12.87 -4.52 13.33
C CYS A 412 -12.81 -5.77 14.24
N GLY A 413 -13.36 -6.90 13.78
CA GLY A 413 -13.32 -8.17 14.50
C GLY A 413 -11.90 -8.70 14.70
N ILE A 414 -11.00 -8.48 13.73
CA ILE A 414 -9.60 -8.89 13.84
C ILE A 414 -8.72 -7.86 14.58
N THR A 415 -8.90 -6.56 14.34
CA THR A 415 -7.92 -5.55 14.82
C THR A 415 -8.23 -4.93 16.19
N SER A 416 -9.47 -5.00 16.65
CA SER A 416 -9.86 -4.43 17.96
C SER A 416 -9.06 -5.04 19.12
N GLN A 417 -8.99 -4.29 20.23
CA GLN A 417 -8.19 -4.63 21.41
C GLN A 417 -6.69 -4.76 21.11
N MET A 418 -6.20 -4.04 20.10
CA MET A 418 -4.80 -4.09 19.65
C MET A 418 -4.31 -5.50 19.31
N LEU A 419 -5.22 -6.40 18.90
CA LEU A 419 -4.84 -7.79 18.61
C LEU A 419 -3.91 -7.88 17.41
N ALA A 420 -4.30 -7.23 16.33
CA ALA A 420 -3.62 -7.22 15.03
C ALA A 420 -3.75 -5.85 14.36
N ILE A 421 -2.96 -5.64 13.30
CA ILE A 421 -3.02 -4.45 12.44
C ILE A 421 -3.03 -4.89 10.97
N SER A 422 -3.62 -4.06 10.10
CA SER A 422 -3.32 -4.09 8.67
C SER A 422 -2.11 -3.17 8.40
N PRO A 423 -1.43 -3.29 7.26
CA PRO A 423 -0.28 -2.44 6.95
C PRO A 423 -0.57 -0.93 6.96
N ASP A 424 -1.81 -0.56 6.63
CA ASP A 424 -2.33 0.80 6.59
C ASP A 424 -3.12 1.23 7.83
N SER A 425 -3.12 0.42 8.89
CA SER A 425 -3.73 0.79 10.18
C SER A 425 -2.70 0.92 11.30
N ILE A 426 -3.18 1.35 12.46
CA ILE A 426 -2.41 1.48 13.71
C ILE A 426 -3.09 0.65 14.80
N PRO A 427 -2.35 0.16 15.82
CA PRO A 427 -2.95 -0.54 16.94
C PRO A 427 -4.00 0.33 17.64
N SER A 428 -5.18 -0.24 17.91
CA SER A 428 -6.30 0.48 18.51
C SER A 428 -7.12 -0.42 19.45
N MET A 429 -7.61 0.14 20.56
CA MET A 429 -8.54 -0.57 21.46
C MET A 429 -9.90 -0.80 20.80
N SER A 430 -10.39 0.18 20.05
CA SER A 430 -11.62 0.14 19.28
C SER A 430 -11.33 -0.03 17.78
N CYS A 431 -12.36 -0.13 16.95
CA CYS A 431 -12.17 -0.20 15.51
C CYS A 431 -11.63 1.12 14.94
N ALA A 432 -10.49 1.06 14.26
CA ALA A 432 -9.85 2.18 13.57
C ALA A 432 -9.67 1.85 12.08
N MET A 433 -10.78 1.85 11.34
CA MET A 433 -10.84 1.45 9.95
C MET A 433 -9.96 2.32 9.04
N PRO A 434 -9.12 1.75 8.16
CA PRO A 434 -8.37 2.52 7.17
C PRO A 434 -9.28 3.08 6.08
N LYS A 435 -8.86 4.23 5.51
CA LYS A 435 -9.58 4.87 4.40
C LYS A 435 -9.63 4.00 3.15
N SER A 436 -8.51 3.34 2.81
CA SER A 436 -8.49 2.31 1.78
C SER A 436 -8.99 1.03 2.41
N ASN A 437 -10.10 0.49 1.90
CA ASN A 437 -10.66 -0.75 2.37
C ASN A 437 -11.29 -1.54 1.22
N GLY A 438 -11.47 -2.83 1.47
CA GLY A 438 -12.04 -3.80 0.54
C GLY A 438 -12.45 -5.05 1.32
N ILE A 439 -12.63 -6.16 0.62
CA ILE A 439 -12.91 -7.46 1.24
C ILE A 439 -11.65 -8.33 1.36
N ASP A 440 -10.62 -8.02 0.58
CA ASP A 440 -9.30 -8.67 0.66
C ASP A 440 -8.43 -7.98 1.72
N TRP A 441 -7.83 -8.75 2.62
CA TRP A 441 -7.02 -8.21 3.71
C TRP A 441 -5.69 -8.93 3.89
N VAL A 442 -4.73 -8.18 4.44
CA VAL A 442 -3.52 -8.72 5.06
C VAL A 442 -3.47 -8.13 6.47
N PHE A 443 -3.44 -8.99 7.49
CA PHE A 443 -3.27 -8.63 8.88
C PHE A 443 -1.96 -9.21 9.42
N ALA A 444 -1.39 -8.53 10.41
CA ALA A 444 -0.30 -9.06 11.22
C ALA A 444 -0.57 -8.83 12.71
N ALA A 445 -0.28 -9.84 13.51
CA ALA A 445 -0.27 -9.79 14.96
C ALA A 445 1.14 -10.09 15.50
N GLY A 446 1.49 -9.49 16.64
CA GLY A 446 2.79 -9.69 17.28
C GLY A 446 3.93 -8.85 16.69
N GLY A 447 5.13 -9.44 16.71
CA GLY A 447 6.41 -8.79 16.39
C GLY A 447 6.68 -8.62 14.89
N ALA A 448 5.78 -7.99 14.15
CA ALA A 448 5.97 -7.72 12.72
C ALA A 448 5.52 -6.30 12.34
N ARG A 449 6.30 -5.62 11.48
CA ARG A 449 5.93 -4.29 10.96
C ARG A 449 6.27 -4.16 9.48
N PHE A 450 5.75 -3.11 8.86
CA PHE A 450 5.70 -2.97 7.41
C PHE A 450 6.50 -1.77 6.91
N THR A 451 7.15 -1.87 5.76
CA THR A 451 7.84 -0.73 5.12
C THR A 451 7.23 -0.31 3.78
N ARG A 452 6.42 -1.18 3.18
CA ARG A 452 5.67 -0.94 1.94
C ARG A 452 4.30 -1.59 2.04
N TYR A 453 3.32 -1.02 1.37
CA TYR A 453 1.97 -1.58 1.26
C TYR A 453 1.30 -1.04 0.01
N ALA A 454 0.52 -1.88 -0.65
CA ALA A 454 -0.46 -1.44 -1.62
C ALA A 454 -1.64 -2.41 -1.70
N ARG A 455 -2.82 -1.85 -1.95
CA ARG A 455 -3.97 -2.54 -2.54
C ARG A 455 -3.98 -2.17 -4.02
N ASP A 456 -3.47 -3.07 -4.86
CA ASP A 456 -3.24 -2.78 -6.27
C ASP A 456 -4.30 -3.46 -7.15
N TRP A 457 -5.02 -2.64 -7.93
CA TRP A 457 -6.06 -3.06 -8.86
C TRP A 457 -5.52 -3.41 -10.26
N LYS A 458 -4.21 -3.35 -10.47
CA LYS A 458 -3.56 -3.80 -11.71
C LYS A 458 -4.01 -5.20 -12.17
N PRO A 459 -4.20 -6.22 -11.32
CA PRO A 459 -4.63 -7.55 -11.76
C PRO A 459 -6.02 -7.53 -12.41
N LYS A 460 -6.94 -6.74 -11.85
CA LYS A 460 -8.25 -6.47 -12.43
C LYS A 460 -8.18 -5.74 -13.77
N ASN A 461 -7.37 -4.70 -13.85
CA ASN A 461 -7.19 -3.95 -15.10
C ASN A 461 -6.57 -4.80 -16.21
N MET A 462 -5.71 -5.76 -15.84
CA MET A 462 -5.12 -6.75 -16.74
C MET A 462 -6.04 -7.96 -17.03
N LYS A 463 -7.25 -7.98 -16.46
CA LYS A 463 -8.20 -9.11 -16.53
C LYS A 463 -7.60 -10.45 -16.07
N LEU A 464 -6.77 -10.43 -15.04
CA LEU A 464 -6.20 -11.65 -14.43
C LEU A 464 -7.08 -12.20 -13.30
N THR A 465 -7.78 -11.34 -12.58
CA THR A 465 -8.75 -11.66 -11.51
C THR A 465 -9.63 -10.42 -11.34
N ASP A 466 -10.83 -10.54 -10.81
CA ASP A 466 -11.72 -9.41 -10.47
C ASP A 466 -11.37 -8.72 -9.14
N HIS A 467 -10.40 -9.26 -8.41
CA HIS A 467 -9.89 -8.74 -7.15
C HIS A 467 -8.60 -7.91 -7.29
N PRO A 468 -8.30 -7.01 -6.35
CA PRO A 468 -6.97 -6.45 -6.22
C PRO A 468 -5.99 -7.50 -5.68
N ILE A 469 -4.69 -7.27 -5.87
CA ILE A 469 -3.67 -7.89 -5.02
C ILE A 469 -3.38 -6.96 -3.85
N VAL A 470 -3.50 -7.47 -2.62
CA VAL A 470 -3.10 -6.74 -1.41
C VAL A 470 -1.75 -7.26 -0.98
N TRP A 471 -0.71 -6.42 -1.01
CA TRP A 471 0.64 -6.85 -0.66
C TRP A 471 1.35 -5.88 0.25
N THR A 472 2.32 -6.39 1.00
CA THR A 472 3.14 -5.60 1.92
C THR A 472 4.53 -6.19 2.08
N ARG A 473 5.52 -5.33 2.30
CA ARG A 473 6.86 -5.75 2.74
C ARG A 473 6.91 -5.76 4.25
N VAL A 474 7.16 -6.95 4.79
CA VAL A 474 7.09 -7.33 6.20
C VAL A 474 8.48 -7.51 6.77
N HIS A 475 8.66 -7.13 8.04
CA HIS A 475 9.85 -7.40 8.82
C HIS A 475 9.47 -7.99 10.16
N LEU A 476 10.03 -9.14 10.50
CA LEU A 476 9.91 -9.76 11.81
C LEU A 476 10.90 -9.09 12.77
N SER A 477 10.49 -8.77 13.99
CA SER A 477 11.34 -8.10 14.98
C SER A 477 12.29 -9.04 15.70
N GLU A 478 11.85 -10.27 15.93
CA GLU A 478 12.53 -11.30 16.72
C GLU A 478 12.44 -12.65 16.05
#